data_AF-A0A847X4G0-F1
#
_entry.id   AF-A0A847X4G0-F1
#
_cell.length_a   1.000
_cell.length_b   1.000
_cell.length_c   1.000
_cell.angle_alpha   90.00
_cell.angle_beta   90.00
_cell.angle_gamma   90.00
#
_symmetry.space_group_name_H-M   'P 1'
#
loop_
_entity.id
_entity.type
_entity.pdbx_description
1 polymer ?
#
loop_
_entity_poly.entity_id
_entity_poly.type
_entity_poly.pdbx_seq_one_letter_code
_entity_poly.pdbx_strand_id
1 'polypeptide(L)'
;MMKMIKKGIYIHIPFCDKKCSYCDFTTIIGKDKENYKKYLCLLLQEIDLYKDPSVFVDTIYIGGGTPSLFPRRQMDLCTDLFLAA
;
A
#
# COMPACT_ATOMS: atom_id res chain seq x y z
N MET A 1 -12.06 28.71 -9.26
CA MET A 1 -12.10 27.98 -7.98
C MET A 1 -11.75 26.53 -8.29
N MET A 2 -10.56 26.05 -7.88
CA MET A 2 -10.11 24.68 -8.19
C MET A 2 -10.94 23.70 -7.35
N LYS A 3 -11.69 22.81 -8.00
CA LYS A 3 -12.51 21.82 -7.30
C LYS A 3 -11.61 20.64 -6.91
N MET A 4 -11.28 20.49 -5.63
CA MET A 4 -10.54 19.33 -5.15
C MET A 4 -11.40 18.07 -5.26
N ILE A 5 -10.85 17.02 -5.87
CA ILE A 5 -11.50 15.72 -6.04
C ILE A 5 -11.15 14.86 -4.84
N LYS A 6 -12.16 14.47 -4.05
CA LYS A 6 -11.94 13.51 -2.96
C LYS A 6 -11.74 12.10 -3.51
N LYS A 7 -10.72 11.39 -3.03
CA LYS A 7 -10.47 9.98 -3.37
C LYS A 7 -10.11 9.17 -2.14
N GLY A 8 -10.49 7.90 -2.15
CA GLY A 8 -9.93 6.88 -1.27
C GLY A 8 -8.88 6.06 -2.00
N ILE A 9 -7.85 5.61 -1.29
CA ILE A 9 -6.77 4.78 -1.84
C ILE A 9 -6.81 3.40 -1.19
N TYR A 10 -6.62 2.37 -2.01
CA TYR A 10 -6.38 1.00 -1.54
C TYR A 10 -4.96 0.58 -1.88
N ILE A 11 -4.18 0.20 -0.87
CA ILE A 11 -2.84 -0.34 -1.02
C ILE A 11 -2.91 -1.85 -0.83
N HIS A 12 -2.58 -2.59 -1.89
CA HIS A 12 -2.59 -4.04 -1.89
C HIS A 12 -1.24 -4.61 -1.47
N ILE A 13 -1.17 -5.21 -0.28
CA ILE A 13 0.00 -5.94 0.22
C ILE A 13 -0.10 -7.42 -0.18
N PRO A 14 0.73 -7.92 -1.10
CA PRO A 14 0.53 -9.26 -1.65
C PRO A 14 1.13 -10.38 -0.79
N PHE A 15 1.73 -10.13 0.38
CA PHE A 15 2.54 -11.15 1.07
C PHE A 15 1.76 -11.92 2.12
N CYS A 16 1.93 -13.25 2.14
CA CYS A 16 1.37 -14.15 3.15
C CYS A 16 2.40 -15.19 3.60
N ASP A 17 2.28 -15.62 4.87
CA ASP A 17 3.05 -16.75 5.39
C ASP A 17 2.63 -18.08 4.77
N LYS A 18 1.33 -18.22 4.46
CA LYS A 18 0.73 -19.38 3.80
C LYS A 18 -0.51 -18.96 3.00
N LYS A 19 -0.86 -19.74 1.98
CA LYS A 19 -2.12 -19.56 1.24
C LYS A 19 -3.25 -20.27 1.99
N CYS A 20 -4.29 -19.54 2.37
CA CYS A 20 -5.52 -20.15 2.90
C CYS A 20 -6.36 -20.72 1.74
N SER A 21 -7.05 -21.84 1.97
CA SER A 21 -7.88 -22.52 0.96
C SER A 21 -9.06 -21.68 0.46
N TYR A 22 -9.51 -20.72 1.25
CA TYR A 22 -10.63 -19.82 0.94
C TYR A 22 -10.17 -18.44 0.43
N CYS A 23 -8.86 -18.21 0.28
CA CYS A 23 -8.33 -16.87 0.01
C CYS A 23 -8.29 -16.57 -1.49
N ASP A 24 -9.12 -15.62 -1.92
CA ASP A 24 -9.20 -15.16 -3.31
C ASP A 24 -8.26 -13.97 -3.63
N PHE A 25 -7.56 -13.43 -2.63
CA PHE A 25 -6.58 -12.38 -2.88
C PHE A 25 -5.38 -12.88 -3.69
N THR A 26 -4.87 -12.05 -4.59
CA THR A 26 -3.57 -12.27 -5.23
C THR A 26 -2.49 -12.19 -4.15
N THR A 27 -1.79 -13.31 -3.90
CA THR A 27 -0.79 -13.37 -2.83
C THR A 27 0.46 -14.11 -3.25
N ILE A 28 1.61 -13.62 -2.80
CA ILE A 28 2.93 -14.21 -2.85
C ILE A 28 3.20 -14.87 -1.51
N ILE A 29 3.56 -16.16 -1.52
CA ILE A 29 3.82 -16.93 -0.32
C ILE A 29 5.32 -16.96 -0.02
N GLY A 30 5.67 -16.70 1.24
CA GLY A 30 7.04 -16.82 1.73
C GLY A 30 7.58 -15.54 2.36
N LYS A 31 8.67 -15.67 3.12
CA LYS A 31 9.28 -14.61 3.94
C LYS A 31 10.58 -14.08 3.35
N ASP A 32 10.58 -13.84 2.04
CA ASP A 32 11.76 -13.27 1.40
C ASP A 32 11.86 -11.77 1.71
N LYS A 33 12.74 -11.44 2.66
CA LYS A 33 13.01 -10.06 3.11
C LYS A 33 13.48 -9.15 1.97
N GLU A 34 14.17 -9.69 0.97
CA GLU A 34 14.64 -8.90 -0.17
C GLU A 34 13.45 -8.49 -1.05
N ASN A 35 12.56 -9.43 -1.35
CA ASN A 35 11.33 -9.15 -2.07
C ASN A 35 10.41 -8.16 -1.32
N TYR A 36 10.33 -8.26 0.02
CA TYR A 36 9.55 -7.31 0.83
C TYR A 36 10.11 -5.89 0.70
N LYS A 37 11.43 -5.74 0.82
CA LYS A 37 12.10 -4.45 0.67
C LYS A 37 11.94 -3.89 -0.74
N LYS A 38 12.11 -4.73 -1.76
CA LYS A 38 11.93 -4.36 -3.16
C LYS A 38 10.51 -3.87 -3.44
N TYR A 39 9.51 -4.60 -2.95
CA TYR A 39 8.10 -4.19 -3.07
C TYR A 39 7.86 -2.83 -2.42
N LEU A 40 8.33 -2.59 -1.19
CA LEU A 40 8.16 -1.29 -0.53
C LEU A 40 8.84 -0.16 -1.30
N CYS A 41 10.06 -0.37 -1.80
CA CYS A 41 10.74 0.65 -2.59
C CYS A 41 9.96 1.01 -3.86
N LEU A 42 9.42 0.01 -4.56
CA LEU A 42 8.61 0.22 -5.76
C LEU A 42 7.26 0.86 -5.44
N LEU A 43 6.61 0.45 -4.34
CA LEU A 43 5.37 1.07 -3.87
C LEU A 43 5.61 2.57 -3.62
N LEU A 44 6.65 2.95 -2.89
CA LEU A 44 6.94 4.37 -2.62
C LEU A 44 7.16 5.18 -3.92
N GLN A 45 7.82 4.59 -4.92
CA GLN A 45 7.96 5.21 -6.24
C GLN A 45 6.62 5.35 -6.95
N GLU A 46 5.76 4.34 -6.86
CA GLU A 46 4.41 4.38 -7.41
C GLU A 46 3.56 5.47 -6.75
N ILE A 47 3.63 5.64 -5.43
CA ILE A 47 2.97 6.72 -4.69
C ILE A 47 3.34 8.08 -5.29
N ASP A 48 4.63 8.31 -5.53
CA ASP A 48 5.11 9.57 -6.11
C ASP A 48 4.57 9.83 -7.52
N LEU A 49 4.33 8.79 -8.32
CA LEU A 49 3.74 8.91 -9.66
C LEU A 49 2.26 9.33 -9.63
N TYR A 50 1.54 9.03 -8.54
CA TYR A 50 0.12 9.35 -8.38
C TYR A 50 -0.14 10.66 -7.64
N LYS A 51 0.89 11.41 -7.24
CA LYS A 51 0.72 12.71 -6.59
C LYS A 51 0.04 13.70 -7.53
N ASP A 52 -1.11 14.20 -7.11
CA ASP A 52 -1.92 15.15 -7.86
C ASP A 52 -2.50 16.20 -6.89
N PRO A 53 -2.03 17.47 -6.97
CA PRO A 53 -2.51 18.55 -6.09
C PRO A 53 -4.01 18.86 -6.22
N SER A 54 -4.68 18.34 -7.25
CA SER A 54 -6.13 18.48 -7.42
C SER A 54 -6.92 17.41 -6.67
N VAL A 55 -6.25 16.40 -6.09
CA VAL A 55 -6.85 15.30 -5.35
C VAL A 55 -6.66 15.50 -3.86
N PHE A 56 -7.72 15.25 -3.09
CA PHE A 56 -7.66 15.15 -1.63
C PHE A 56 -7.90 13.70 -1.23
N VAL A 57 -6.90 13.06 -0.64
CA VAL A 57 -7.01 11.70 -0.11
C VAL A 57 -7.46 11.76 1.35
N ASP A 58 -8.68 11.31 1.64
CA ASP A 58 -9.21 11.31 3.00
C ASP A 58 -9.18 9.93 3.68
N THR A 59 -9.02 8.87 2.89
CA THR A 59 -9.08 7.50 3.38
C THR A 59 -8.05 6.62 2.68
N ILE A 60 -7.29 5.86 3.47
CA ILE A 60 -6.35 4.85 2.97
C ILE A 60 -6.72 3.50 3.57
N TYR A 61 -6.99 2.53 2.71
CA TYR A 61 -7.23 1.14 3.05
C TYR A 61 -6.00 0.31 2.73
N ILE A 62 -5.50 -0.46 3.69
CA ILE A 62 -4.37 -1.37 3.49
C ILE A 62 -4.88 -2.80 3.66
N GLY A 63 -4.72 -3.63 2.65
CA GLY A 63 -5.25 -5.01 2.66
C GLY A 63 -4.58 -5.92 1.65
N GLY A 64 -5.19 -7.07 1.36
CA GLY A 64 -4.66 -8.07 0.43
C GLY A 64 -4.29 -9.35 1.14
N GLY A 65 -3.01 -9.71 1.11
CA GLY A 65 -2.42 -10.75 1.92
C GLY A 65 -2.42 -10.39 3.41
N THR A 66 -1.24 -10.28 4.01
CA THR A 66 -1.10 -10.03 5.44
C THR A 66 -0.29 -8.75 5.68
N PRO A 67 -0.94 -7.56 5.66
CA PRO A 67 -0.26 -6.28 5.91
C PRO A 67 0.59 -6.25 7.19
N SER A 68 0.15 -6.96 8.23
CA SER A 68 0.84 -7.05 9.52
C SER A 68 2.17 -7.83 9.49
N LEU A 69 2.55 -8.42 8.35
CA LEU A 69 3.91 -8.97 8.17
C LEU A 69 4.98 -7.88 8.03
N PHE A 70 4.58 -6.65 7.72
CA PHE A 70 5.48 -5.51 7.65
C PHE A 70 5.55 -4.80 9.01
N PRO A 71 6.75 -4.35 9.42
CA PRO A 71 6.90 -3.42 10.52
C PRO A 71 5.97 -2.21 10.40
N ARG A 72 5.30 -1.84 11.49
CA ARG A 72 4.38 -0.71 11.57
C ARG A 72 4.94 0.57 10.94
N ARG A 73 6.21 0.88 11.21
CA ARG A 73 6.91 2.06 10.69
C ARG A 73 6.96 2.13 9.16
N GLN A 74 7.03 0.98 8.48
CA GLN A 74 7.05 0.94 7.02
C GLN A 74 5.66 1.23 6.44
N MET A 75 4.60 0.78 7.13
CA MET A 75 3.23 1.08 6.74
C MET A 75 2.87 2.54 6.98
N ASP A 76 3.31 3.12 8.11
CA ASP A 76 3.12 4.55 8.41
C ASP A 76 3.78 5.44 7.33
N LEU A 77 4.99 5.09 6.88
CA LEU A 77 5.65 5.82 5.80
C LEU A 77 4.81 5.86 4.51
N CYS A 78 4.13 4.76 4.18
CA CYS A 78 3.28 4.69 2.98
C CYS A 78 2.04 5.59 3.13
N THR A 79 1.43 5.64 4.32
CA THR A 79 0.25 6.48 4.55
C THR A 79 0.58 7.95 4.60
N ASP A 80 1.70 8.31 5.22
CA ASP A 80 2.11 9.71 5.39
C ASP A 80 2.40 10.38 4.03
N LEU A 81 2.97 9.64 3.08
CA LEU A 81 3.27 10.16 1.73
C LEU A 81 2.03 10.48 0.89
N PHE A 82 0.92 9.76 1.10
CA PHE A 82 -0.35 10.03 0.42
C PHE A 82 -1.16 11.13 1.08
N LEU A 83 -1.01 11.34 2.39
CA LEU A 83 -1.70 12.41 3.13
C LEU A 83 -0.97 13.76 3.01
N ALA A 84 0.32 13.75 2.67
CA ALA A 84 1.13 14.94 2.42
C ALA A 84 1.12 15.41 0.95
N ALA A 85 0.44 14.69 0.06
CA ALA A 85 0.27 15.00 -1.36
C ALA A 85 -1.07 15.70 -1.62
#